data_AF-A0A7W1Q2T1-F1
#
_entry.id   AF-A0A7W1Q2T1-F1
#
_cell.length_a   1.000
_cell.length_b   1.000
_cell.length_c   1.000
_cell.angle_alpha   90.00
_cell.angle_beta   90.00
_cell.angle_gamma   90.00
#
_symmetry.space_group_name_H-M   'P 1'
#
loop_
_entity.id
_entity.type
_entity.pdbx_description
1 polymer ?
#
loop_
_entity_poly.entity_id
_entity_poly.type
_entity_poly.pdbx_seq_one_letter_code
_entity_poly.pdbx_strand_id
1 'polypeptide(L)'
;MYPRVRTDTAGTAVVSQGGAVGLVETVRVAGLDRALSQALAPWRRPNAVHDPGKIVTDLALALAVGGDCLADIAVLRDQPGVFGAVASDPTVSRLVDTLAADASKSLAAIDTARAAVRARVWSLAGEHAPDHASSVDDPRIVDLDATLLTAHSDKELAAPTFKRGFGFHPLLSFI
;
A
#
# COMPACT_ATOMS: atom_id res chain seq x y z
N MET A 1 -11.48 7.49 8.02
CA MET A 1 -11.54 7.85 6.60
C MET A 1 -12.53 7.01 5.82
N TYR A 2 -12.60 5.70 6.08
CA TYR A 2 -13.54 4.79 5.44
C TYR A 2 -14.88 4.66 6.20
N PRO A 3 -16.02 4.50 5.50
CA PRO A 3 -17.30 4.15 6.11
C PRO A 3 -17.25 2.85 6.94
N ARG A 4 -18.15 2.71 7.92
CA ARG A 4 -18.42 1.40 8.55
C ARG A 4 -19.55 0.73 7.79
N VAL A 5 -19.22 -0.31 7.05
CA VAL A 5 -20.20 -1.14 6.35
C VAL A 5 -21.07 -1.84 7.39
N ARG A 6 -22.39 -1.81 7.18
CA ARG A 6 -23.38 -2.57 7.92
C ARG A 6 -24.08 -3.48 6.93
N THR A 7 -24.24 -4.75 7.30
CA THR A 7 -24.99 -5.72 6.51
C THR A 7 -26.34 -5.97 7.18
N ASP A 8 -27.38 -6.11 6.37
CA ASP A 8 -28.71 -6.56 6.79
C ASP A 8 -29.17 -7.70 5.88
N THR A 9 -30.36 -8.25 6.18
CA THR A 9 -30.96 -9.36 5.41
C THR A 9 -31.92 -8.90 4.32
N ALA A 10 -32.04 -7.59 4.06
CA ALA A 10 -33.01 -7.06 3.11
C ALA A 10 -32.62 -7.33 1.64
N GLY A 11 -31.34 -7.54 1.36
CA GLY A 11 -30.84 -8.00 0.06
C GLY A 11 -30.96 -6.98 -1.09
N THR A 12 -31.24 -5.71 -0.79
CA THR A 12 -31.51 -4.66 -1.78
C THR A 12 -30.28 -3.87 -2.23
N ALA A 13 -29.12 -4.06 -1.58
CA ALA A 13 -27.87 -3.38 -1.91
C ALA A 13 -26.79 -4.39 -2.34
N VAL A 14 -26.43 -4.37 -3.62
CA VAL A 14 -25.31 -5.16 -4.16
C VAL A 14 -24.08 -4.27 -4.21
N VAL A 15 -22.96 -4.77 -3.71
CA VAL A 15 -21.67 -4.08 -3.69
C VAL A 15 -20.65 -4.93 -4.42
N SER A 16 -20.08 -4.39 -5.48
CA SER A 16 -18.88 -4.98 -6.10
C SER A 16 -17.70 -4.83 -5.14
N GLN A 17 -16.76 -5.78 -5.14
CA GLN A 17 -15.61 -5.77 -4.22
C GLN A 17 -15.95 -5.96 -2.73
N GLY A 18 -17.00 -6.73 -2.40
CA GLY A 18 -17.34 -7.06 -1.01
C GLY A 18 -16.20 -7.68 -0.20
N GLY A 19 -15.27 -8.41 -0.84
CA GLY A 19 -14.07 -8.95 -0.20
C GLY A 19 -13.10 -7.88 0.31
N ALA A 20 -13.12 -6.68 -0.26
CA ALA A 20 -12.26 -5.57 0.14
C ALA A 20 -12.67 -4.94 1.49
N VAL A 21 -13.86 -5.26 2.02
CA VAL A 21 -14.29 -4.81 3.36
C VAL A 21 -13.30 -5.31 4.43
N GLY A 22 -12.78 -6.52 4.27
CA GLY A 22 -11.74 -7.07 5.15
C GLY A 22 -10.46 -6.21 5.12
N LEU A 23 -10.02 -5.82 3.92
CA LEU A 23 -8.84 -4.96 3.75
C LEU A 23 -9.04 -3.58 4.39
N VAL A 24 -10.21 -2.97 4.21
CA VAL A 24 -10.55 -1.69 4.84
C VAL A 24 -10.57 -1.79 6.36
N GLU A 25 -11.08 -2.90 6.92
CA GLU A 25 -11.04 -3.13 8.36
C GLU A 25 -9.60 -3.38 8.85
N THR A 26 -8.78 -4.11 8.10
CA THR A 26 -7.34 -4.27 8.39
C THR A 26 -6.64 -2.92 8.46
N VAL A 27 -6.86 -2.04 7.48
CA VAL A 27 -6.33 -0.66 7.46
C VAL A 27 -6.71 0.08 8.74
N ARG A 28 -7.99 -0.02 9.17
CA ARG A 28 -8.52 0.66 10.36
C ARG A 28 -7.94 0.10 11.66
N VAL A 29 -7.91 -1.23 11.81
CA VAL A 29 -7.44 -1.93 13.01
C VAL A 29 -5.93 -1.77 13.18
N ALA A 30 -5.18 -1.89 12.09
CA ALA A 30 -3.74 -1.60 12.05
C ALA A 30 -3.43 -0.12 12.26
N GLY A 31 -4.39 0.78 11.99
CA GLY A 31 -4.22 2.22 12.12
C GLY A 31 -3.42 2.86 10.98
N LEU A 32 -3.34 2.18 9.82
CA LEU A 32 -2.60 2.64 8.66
C LEU A 32 -3.14 3.97 8.12
N ASP A 33 -4.47 4.13 8.09
CA ASP A 33 -5.13 5.35 7.63
C ASP A 33 -4.68 6.58 8.43
N ARG A 34 -4.67 6.46 9.76
CA ARG A 34 -4.25 7.52 10.67
C ARG A 34 -2.75 7.79 10.58
N ALA A 35 -1.93 6.75 10.55
CA ALA A 35 -0.47 6.89 10.48
C ALA A 35 -0.03 7.60 9.18
N LEU A 36 -0.58 7.19 8.03
CA LEU A 36 -0.28 7.83 6.76
C LEU A 36 -0.82 9.26 6.67
N SER A 37 -2.03 9.52 7.20
CA SER A 37 -2.59 10.87 7.25
C SER A 37 -1.71 11.83 8.05
N GLN A 38 -1.18 11.38 9.19
CA GLN A 38 -0.26 12.17 10.02
C GLN A 38 1.09 12.37 9.32
N ALA A 39 1.68 11.29 8.78
CA ALA A 39 2.99 11.35 8.15
C ALA A 39 3.00 12.22 6.89
N LEU A 40 1.92 12.22 6.11
CA LEU A 40 1.80 12.99 4.88
C LEU A 40 1.12 14.36 5.07
N ALA A 41 0.80 14.75 6.30
CA ALA A 41 0.26 16.08 6.61
C ALA A 41 1.10 17.25 6.04
N PRO A 42 2.45 17.21 6.02
CA PRO A 42 3.25 18.29 5.44
C PRO A 42 3.00 18.55 3.94
N TRP A 43 2.49 17.57 3.19
CA TRP A 43 2.15 17.72 1.76
C TRP A 43 0.68 18.04 1.53
N ARG A 44 -0.13 18.14 2.59
CA ARG A 44 -1.54 18.48 2.48
C ARG A 44 -1.69 19.98 2.20
N ARG A 45 -2.31 20.32 1.07
CA ARG A 45 -2.67 21.72 0.76
C ARG A 45 -3.76 22.21 1.71
N PRO A 46 -3.78 23.50 2.11
CA PRO A 46 -4.76 24.03 3.06
C PRO A 46 -6.22 23.75 2.68
N ASN A 47 -6.55 23.83 1.38
CA ASN A 47 -7.90 23.64 0.86
C ASN A 47 -8.11 22.25 0.23
N ALA A 48 -7.26 21.26 0.57
CA ALA A 48 -7.38 19.92 0.03
C ALA A 48 -8.61 19.19 0.61
N VAL A 49 -9.55 18.83 -0.27
CA VAL A 49 -10.69 17.96 0.04
C VAL A 49 -10.22 16.54 0.36
N HIS A 50 -9.27 16.01 -0.42
CA HIS A 50 -8.72 14.68 -0.22
C HIS A 50 -7.45 14.73 0.64
N ASP A 51 -7.40 13.84 1.63
CA ASP A 51 -6.23 13.67 2.48
C ASP A 51 -5.14 12.86 1.74
N PRO A 52 -3.87 13.30 1.72
CA PRO A 52 -2.78 12.57 1.06
C PRO A 52 -2.59 11.14 1.56
N GLY A 53 -2.71 10.91 2.88
CA GLY A 53 -2.62 9.59 3.48
C GLY A 53 -3.75 8.68 3.01
N LYS A 54 -4.96 9.23 2.87
CA LYS A 54 -6.10 8.50 2.29
C LYS A 54 -5.84 8.10 0.84
N ILE A 55 -5.34 9.01 0.01
CA ILE A 55 -5.05 8.73 -1.40
C ILE A 55 -4.02 7.60 -1.54
N VAL A 56 -2.92 7.66 -0.76
CA VAL A 56 -1.91 6.59 -0.77
C VAL A 56 -2.49 5.26 -0.28
N THR A 57 -3.36 5.28 0.73
CA THR A 57 -4.04 4.08 1.22
C THR A 57 -5.00 3.49 0.18
N ASP A 58 -5.74 4.34 -0.54
CA ASP A 58 -6.63 3.91 -1.62
C ASP A 58 -5.85 3.28 -2.78
N LEU A 59 -4.69 3.82 -3.14
CA LEU A 59 -3.85 3.20 -4.18
C LEU A 59 -3.40 1.80 -3.75
N ALA A 60 -3.01 1.62 -2.48
CA ALA A 60 -2.68 0.30 -1.97
C ALA A 60 -3.89 -0.65 -1.98
N LEU A 61 -5.10 -0.16 -1.65
CA LEU A 61 -6.33 -0.93 -1.75
C LEU A 61 -6.68 -1.27 -3.20
N ALA A 62 -6.47 -0.35 -4.16
CA ALA A 62 -6.73 -0.57 -5.58
C ALA A 62 -5.84 -1.69 -6.12
N LEU A 63 -4.54 -1.68 -5.79
CA LEU A 63 -3.63 -2.78 -6.10
C LEU A 63 -4.08 -4.10 -5.46
N ALA A 64 -4.50 -4.07 -4.19
CA ALA A 64 -4.93 -5.27 -3.47
C ALA A 64 -6.22 -5.91 -4.03
N VAL A 65 -7.08 -5.12 -4.69
CA VAL A 65 -8.27 -5.63 -5.38
C VAL A 65 -8.03 -5.95 -6.86
N GLY A 66 -6.77 -5.91 -7.31
CA GLY A 66 -6.34 -6.34 -8.64
C GLY A 66 -6.10 -5.24 -9.66
N GLY A 67 -6.05 -3.97 -9.25
CA GLY A 67 -5.59 -2.89 -10.12
C GLY A 67 -4.09 -3.00 -10.42
N ASP A 68 -3.68 -2.50 -11.58
CA ASP A 68 -2.29 -2.49 -12.04
C ASP A 68 -1.79 -1.10 -12.44
N CYS A 69 -2.67 -0.10 -12.45
CA CYS A 69 -2.33 1.29 -12.74
C CYS A 69 -3.01 2.29 -11.78
N LEU A 70 -2.55 3.56 -11.80
CA LEU A 70 -3.10 4.60 -10.92
C LEU A 70 -4.58 4.93 -11.21
N ALA A 71 -5.05 4.70 -12.44
CA ALA A 71 -6.43 4.96 -12.84
C ALA A 71 -7.42 3.94 -12.28
N ASP A 72 -6.97 2.73 -11.92
CA ASP A 72 -7.82 1.68 -11.35
C ASP A 72 -8.38 2.03 -9.98
N ILE A 73 -7.88 3.11 -9.36
CA ILE A 73 -8.50 3.71 -8.19
C ILE A 73 -9.98 4.09 -8.44
N ALA A 74 -10.39 4.26 -9.70
CA ALA A 74 -11.79 4.43 -10.10
C ALA A 74 -12.70 3.27 -9.63
N VAL A 75 -12.20 2.04 -9.58
CA VAL A 75 -12.93 0.86 -9.08
C VAL A 75 -13.38 1.07 -7.62
N LEU A 76 -12.53 1.71 -6.81
CA LEU A 76 -12.87 2.05 -5.43
C LEU A 76 -13.87 3.22 -5.39
N ARG A 77 -13.71 4.19 -6.30
CA ARG A 77 -14.57 5.38 -6.38
C ARG A 77 -16.02 5.04 -6.72
N ASP A 78 -16.24 3.99 -7.50
CA ASP A 78 -17.56 3.47 -7.84
C ASP A 78 -18.26 2.77 -6.67
N GLN A 79 -17.55 2.52 -5.56
CA GLN A 79 -18.07 1.88 -4.35
C GLN A 79 -17.95 2.80 -3.11
N PRO A 80 -18.57 4.00 -3.12
CA PRO A 80 -18.41 4.97 -2.03
C PRO A 80 -18.98 4.48 -0.69
N GLY A 81 -19.90 3.51 -0.70
CA GLY A 81 -20.40 2.85 0.52
C GLY A 81 -19.34 2.06 1.27
N VAL A 82 -18.29 1.59 0.59
CA VAL A 82 -17.16 0.84 1.17
C VAL A 82 -15.94 1.74 1.36
N PHE A 83 -15.59 2.52 0.33
CA PHE A 83 -14.31 3.25 0.31
C PHE A 83 -14.43 4.74 0.64
N GLY A 84 -15.65 5.27 0.80
CA GLY A 84 -15.91 6.69 1.02
C GLY A 84 -15.50 7.54 -0.19
N ALA A 85 -15.15 8.80 0.06
CA ALA A 85 -14.68 9.70 -0.99
C ALA A 85 -13.28 9.27 -1.49
N VAL A 86 -13.18 8.87 -2.75
CA VAL A 86 -11.93 8.48 -3.42
C VAL A 86 -11.55 9.57 -4.42
N ALA A 87 -10.26 9.96 -4.44
CA ALA A 87 -9.77 11.02 -5.31
C ALA A 87 -9.86 10.66 -6.80
N SER A 88 -10.01 11.66 -7.67
CA SER A 88 -9.94 11.51 -9.12
C SER A 88 -8.51 11.24 -9.61
N ASP A 89 -8.35 10.63 -10.79
CA ASP A 89 -7.04 10.28 -11.36
C ASP A 89 -6.12 11.52 -11.51
N PRO A 90 -6.61 12.70 -11.98
CA PRO A 90 -5.80 13.91 -12.00
C PRO A 90 -5.41 14.42 -10.61
N THR A 91 -6.19 14.10 -9.57
CA THR A 91 -5.85 14.43 -8.18
C THR A 91 -4.76 13.50 -7.64
N VAL A 92 -4.84 12.21 -7.97
CA VAL A 92 -3.80 11.24 -7.68
C VAL A 92 -2.49 11.64 -8.36
N SER A 93 -2.50 11.91 -9.67
CA SER A 93 -1.30 12.30 -10.43
C SER A 93 -0.61 13.52 -9.81
N ARG A 94 -1.38 14.58 -9.49
CA ARG A 94 -0.83 15.79 -8.86
C ARG A 94 -0.23 15.52 -7.48
N LEU A 95 -0.81 14.60 -6.70
CA LEU A 95 -0.23 14.21 -5.41
C LEU A 95 1.10 13.47 -5.64
N VAL A 96 1.13 12.52 -6.58
CA VAL A 96 2.36 11.79 -6.92
C VAL A 96 3.45 12.76 -7.36
N ASP A 97 3.15 13.73 -8.23
CA ASP A 97 4.10 14.78 -8.64
C ASP A 97 4.61 15.58 -7.44
N THR A 98 3.70 15.92 -6.51
CA THR A 98 4.02 16.69 -5.30
C THR A 98 4.92 15.90 -4.34
N LEU A 99 4.71 14.58 -4.21
CA LEU A 99 5.55 13.71 -3.38
C LEU A 99 6.90 13.44 -4.05
N ALA A 100 6.91 13.30 -5.39
CA ALA A 100 8.09 13.01 -6.19
C ALA A 100 9.07 14.19 -6.26
N ALA A 101 8.60 15.42 -6.05
CA ALA A 101 9.45 16.61 -5.98
C ALA A 101 10.57 16.49 -4.92
N ASP A 102 10.32 15.73 -3.83
CA ASP A 102 11.34 15.28 -2.87
C ASP A 102 11.01 13.83 -2.46
N ALA A 103 11.28 12.90 -3.38
CA ALA A 103 10.98 11.48 -3.19
C ALA A 103 11.65 10.89 -1.94
N SER A 104 12.88 11.29 -1.63
CA SER A 104 13.60 10.80 -0.45
C SER A 104 12.85 11.14 0.84
N LYS A 105 12.38 12.39 0.96
CA LYS A 105 11.65 12.84 2.16
C LYS A 105 10.26 12.22 2.25
N SER A 106 9.54 12.12 1.14
CA SER A 106 8.19 11.53 1.13
C SER A 106 8.23 10.03 1.40
N LEU A 107 9.17 9.30 0.81
CA LEU A 107 9.38 7.87 1.09
C LEU A 107 9.76 7.64 2.55
N ALA A 108 10.67 8.44 3.12
CA ALA A 108 11.03 8.32 4.54
C ALA A 108 9.82 8.50 5.48
N ALA A 109 8.91 9.43 5.15
CA ALA A 109 7.68 9.62 5.93
C ALA A 109 6.73 8.41 5.82
N ILE A 110 6.55 7.87 4.60
CA ILE A 110 5.74 6.67 4.35
C ILE A 110 6.33 5.46 5.08
N ASP A 111 7.65 5.27 5.01
CA ASP A 111 8.34 4.15 5.65
C ASP A 111 8.28 4.22 7.17
N THR A 112 8.39 5.42 7.75
CA THR A 112 8.19 5.63 9.18
C THR A 112 6.77 5.23 9.61
N ALA A 113 5.75 5.68 8.87
CA ALA A 113 4.37 5.31 9.14
C ALA A 113 4.15 3.79 9.02
N ARG A 114 4.66 3.17 7.95
CA ARG A 114 4.57 1.73 7.72
C ARG A 114 5.29 0.92 8.81
N ALA A 115 6.45 1.36 9.27
CA ALA A 115 7.18 0.72 10.35
C ALA A 115 6.39 0.73 11.66
N ALA A 116 5.81 1.88 12.03
CA ALA A 116 4.97 2.00 13.21
C ALA A 116 3.71 1.12 13.13
N VAL A 117 3.04 1.11 11.97
CA VAL A 117 1.86 0.28 11.72
C VAL A 117 2.21 -1.21 11.79
N ARG A 118 3.34 -1.62 11.21
CA ARG A 118 3.81 -3.02 11.25
C ARG A 118 4.11 -3.47 12.67
N ALA A 119 4.80 -2.67 13.47
CA ALA A 119 5.05 -2.98 14.88
C ALA A 119 3.72 -3.20 15.65
N ARG A 120 2.71 -2.38 15.37
CA ARG A 120 1.36 -2.57 15.93
C ARG A 120 0.70 -3.85 15.44
N VAL A 121 0.78 -4.16 14.14
CA VAL A 121 0.22 -5.40 13.58
C VAL A 121 0.85 -6.62 14.24
N TRP A 122 2.17 -6.63 14.44
CA TRP A 122 2.86 -7.71 15.13
C TRP A 122 2.43 -7.82 16.60
N SER A 123 2.32 -6.70 17.30
CA SER A 123 1.76 -6.69 18.66
C SER A 123 0.33 -7.26 18.72
N LEU A 124 -0.52 -6.99 17.72
CA LEU A 124 -1.87 -7.55 17.64
C LEU A 124 -1.88 -9.04 17.27
N ALA A 125 -0.90 -9.51 16.51
CA ALA A 125 -0.78 -10.91 16.12
C ALA A 125 -0.36 -11.82 17.30
N GLY A 126 0.30 -11.26 18.32
CA GLY A 126 0.68 -11.98 19.54
C GLY A 126 1.59 -13.17 19.21
N GLU A 127 1.18 -14.38 19.59
CA GLU A 127 1.95 -15.61 19.34
C GLU A 127 2.13 -15.93 17.85
N HIS A 128 1.28 -15.36 16.97
CA HIS A 128 1.38 -15.50 15.52
C HIS A 128 2.29 -14.46 14.87
N ALA A 129 2.86 -13.53 15.66
CA ALA A 129 3.76 -12.53 15.14
C ALA A 129 5.05 -13.19 14.61
N PRO A 130 5.62 -12.68 13.51
CA PRO A 130 6.82 -13.25 12.92
C PRO A 130 8.02 -13.24 13.87
N ASP A 131 8.05 -12.33 14.83
CA ASP A 131 9.12 -12.13 15.81
C ASP A 131 8.82 -12.76 17.18
N HIS A 132 7.66 -13.40 17.37
CA HIS A 132 7.20 -13.86 18.70
C HIS A 132 8.21 -14.75 19.44
N ALA A 133 8.77 -15.74 18.76
CA ALA A 133 9.75 -16.67 19.32
C ALA A 133 11.20 -16.19 19.14
N SER A 134 11.42 -15.03 18.52
CA SER A 134 12.76 -14.57 18.18
C SER A 134 13.46 -13.99 19.40
N SER A 135 14.68 -14.45 19.66
CA SER A 135 15.53 -13.95 20.74
C SER A 135 16.96 -13.75 20.25
N VAL A 136 17.84 -13.26 21.13
CA VAL A 136 19.27 -13.17 20.81
C VAL A 136 19.90 -14.55 20.65
N ASP A 137 19.44 -15.53 21.45
CA ASP A 137 19.94 -16.91 21.43
C ASP A 137 19.28 -17.77 20.32
N ASP A 138 18.09 -17.37 19.87
CA ASP A 138 17.35 -17.97 18.74
C ASP A 138 16.85 -16.87 17.79
N PRO A 139 17.76 -16.27 16.99
CA PRO A 139 17.41 -15.16 16.12
C PRO A 139 16.63 -15.63 14.90
N ARG A 140 15.74 -14.76 14.41
CA ARG A 140 15.06 -15.01 13.13
C ARG A 140 16.05 -14.90 11.97
N ILE A 141 16.27 -16.02 11.29
CA ILE A 141 17.09 -16.04 10.08
C ILE A 141 16.25 -15.65 8.88
N VAL A 142 16.65 -14.57 8.22
CA VAL A 142 16.05 -14.10 6.97
C VAL A 142 16.99 -14.48 5.84
N ASP A 143 16.61 -15.51 5.09
CA ASP A 143 17.33 -15.88 3.87
C ASP A 143 16.98 -14.90 2.75
N LEU A 144 18.01 -14.36 2.09
CA LEU A 144 17.86 -13.39 1.02
C LEU A 144 18.32 -14.03 -0.28
N ASP A 145 17.38 -14.17 -1.22
CA ASP A 145 17.69 -14.60 -2.57
C ASP A 145 17.43 -13.48 -3.59
N ALA A 146 18.15 -13.56 -4.71
CA ALA A 146 18.01 -12.64 -5.82
C ALA A 146 16.82 -13.05 -6.69
N THR A 147 15.79 -12.22 -6.73
CA THR A 147 14.66 -12.41 -7.66
C THR A 147 15.02 -11.78 -9.00
N LEU A 148 14.97 -12.55 -10.09
CA LEU A 148 15.19 -12.01 -11.43
C LEU A 148 13.90 -11.30 -11.91
N LEU A 149 13.98 -9.99 -12.07
CA LEU A 149 12.94 -9.18 -12.69
C LEU A 149 13.31 -8.95 -14.16
N THR A 150 12.66 -9.69 -15.06
CA THR A 150 12.90 -9.57 -16.50
C THR A 150 12.46 -8.18 -16.97
N ALA A 151 13.38 -7.45 -17.60
CA ALA A 151 13.09 -6.21 -18.32
C ALA A 151 13.57 -6.39 -19.75
N HIS A 152 12.62 -6.56 -20.67
CA HIS A 152 12.93 -6.73 -22.09
C HIS A 152 13.68 -5.52 -22.65
N SER A 153 14.70 -5.74 -23.48
CA SER A 153 15.47 -4.68 -24.12
C SER A 153 15.98 -5.10 -25.50
N ASP A 154 15.40 -4.52 -26.55
CA ASP A 154 15.86 -4.68 -27.95
C ASP A 154 16.94 -3.66 -28.35
N LYS A 155 17.49 -2.91 -27.38
CA LYS A 155 18.51 -1.90 -27.67
C LYS A 155 19.85 -2.54 -28.00
N GLU A 156 20.50 -2.03 -29.05
CA GLU A 156 21.88 -2.37 -29.39
C GLU A 156 22.78 -2.08 -28.16
N LEU A 157 23.61 -3.07 -27.77
CA LEU A 157 24.47 -3.08 -26.57
C LEU A 157 23.80 -3.40 -25.22
N ALA A 158 22.56 -3.87 -25.20
CA ALA A 158 22.02 -4.46 -23.97
C ALA A 158 22.88 -5.66 -23.54
N ALA A 159 23.39 -5.65 -22.31
CA ALA A 159 24.19 -6.73 -21.74
C ALA A 159 23.32 -7.72 -20.97
N PRO A 160 23.44 -9.04 -21.21
CA PRO A 160 22.66 -10.02 -20.49
C PRO A 160 23.12 -10.14 -19.02
N THR A 161 22.18 -10.44 -18.14
CA THR A 161 22.45 -10.92 -16.78
C THR A 161 23.16 -12.28 -16.81
N PHE A 162 23.65 -12.75 -15.66
CA PHE A 162 24.23 -14.08 -15.51
C PHE A 162 23.34 -15.22 -16.05
N LYS A 163 22.00 -15.09 -15.92
CA LYS A 163 21.02 -16.05 -16.46
C LYS A 163 20.67 -15.82 -17.95
N ARG A 164 21.46 -15.02 -18.67
CA ARG A 164 21.35 -14.75 -20.11
C ARG A 164 20.05 -14.04 -20.56
N GLY A 165 19.31 -13.44 -19.62
CA GLY A 165 18.18 -12.53 -19.90
C GLY A 165 18.52 -11.08 -19.52
N PHE A 166 17.62 -10.15 -19.79
CA PHE A 166 17.76 -8.74 -19.41
C PHE A 166 16.88 -8.41 -18.21
N GLY A 167 17.36 -7.56 -17.30
CA GLY A 167 16.59 -7.25 -16.10
C GLY A 167 17.42 -6.83 -14.89
N PHE A 168 16.76 -6.86 -13.74
CA PHE A 168 17.32 -6.54 -12.43
C PHE A 168 17.31 -7.78 -11.53
N HIS A 169 18.17 -7.80 -10.52
CA HIS A 169 18.23 -8.89 -9.54
C HIS A 169 18.17 -8.37 -8.09
N PRO A 170 17.08 -7.67 -7.70
CA PRO A 170 16.96 -7.18 -6.34
C PRO A 170 17.00 -8.33 -5.33
N LEU A 171 17.72 -8.10 -4.23
CA LEU A 171 17.64 -8.93 -3.03
C LEU A 171 16.41 -8.48 -2.25
N LEU A 172 15.45 -9.37 -2.07
CA LEU A 172 14.16 -9.07 -1.46
C LEU A 172 13.84 -10.09 -0.36
N SER A 173 13.21 -9.62 0.71
CA SER A 173 12.56 -10.47 1.70
C SER A 173 11.29 -9.78 2.20
N PHE A 174 10.30 -10.59 2.58
CA PHE A 174 9.02 -10.17 3.12
C PHE A 174 8.81 -10.85 4.47
N ILE A 175 8.49 -10.06 5.50
CA ILE A 175 8.26 -10.51 6.88
C ILE A 175 6.99 -9.84 7.39
#